data_AF-A0A1M7PL51-F1
#
_entry.id   AF-A0A1M7PL51-F1
#
_cell.length_a   1.000
_cell.length_b   1.000
_cell.length_c   1.000
_cell.angle_alpha   90.00
_cell.angle_beta   90.00
_cell.angle_gamma   90.00
#
_symmetry.space_group_name_H-M   'P 1'
#
loop_
_entity.id
_entity.type
_entity.pdbx_description
1 polymer ?
#
loop_
_entity_poly.entity_id
_entity_poly.type
_entity_poly.pdbx_seq_one_letter_code
_entity_poly.pdbx_strand_id
1 'polypeptide(L)'
;MFFFNALSEAPIFFAAKYFLEKYKTNSLLLFSAFFYLIRFIVAAAATSPVYFLFFGMLQSLSFGVFLVTVRYYVKLVAPAALKTTAQSIAMMSAFGAAGIIGSLLGGYLIDNYGMTVMFNVTIIFGSAAVLILVFVVFKDRGVLKSRA
;
A
#
# COMPACT_ATOMS: atom_id res chain seq x y z
N MET A 1 6.17 -10.50 17.23
CA MET A 1 5.70 -9.68 16.08
C MET A 1 5.79 -10.43 14.75
N PHE A 2 6.91 -11.10 14.42
CA PHE A 2 7.09 -11.84 13.16
C PHE A 2 6.09 -12.98 12.91
N PHE A 3 5.69 -13.75 13.94
CA PHE A 3 4.71 -14.83 13.79
C PHE A 3 3.31 -14.38 13.33
N PHE A 4 2.83 -13.22 13.80
CA PHE A 4 1.52 -12.68 13.40
C PHE A 4 1.53 -12.17 11.95
N ASN A 5 2.65 -11.62 11.48
CA ASN A 5 2.80 -11.24 10.08
C ASN A 5 2.82 -12.48 9.17
N ALA A 6 3.58 -13.52 9.54
CA ALA A 6 3.67 -14.75 8.76
C ALA A 6 2.32 -15.50 8.66
N LEU A 7 1.54 -15.54 9.75
CA LEU A 7 0.21 -16.16 9.77
C LEU A 7 -0.81 -15.40 8.92
N SER A 8 -0.66 -14.07 8.81
CA SER A 8 -1.52 -13.21 8.01
C SER A 8 -1.09 -13.20 6.52
N GLU A 9 0.19 -13.44 6.21
CA GLU A 9 0.70 -13.50 4.82
C GLU A 9 0.23 -14.74 4.05
N ALA A 10 0.29 -15.94 4.63
CA ALA A 10 0.02 -17.19 3.91
C ALA A 10 -1.39 -17.29 3.29
N PRO A 11 -2.49 -16.91 3.97
CA PRO A 11 -3.84 -16.96 3.40
C PRO A 11 -4.05 -15.89 2.31
N ILE A 12 -3.43 -14.72 2.47
CA ILE A 12 -3.59 -13.60 1.54
C ILE A 12 -2.85 -13.85 0.25
N PHE A 13 -1.69 -14.53 0.25
CA PHE A 13 -1.04 -14.91 -1.00
C PHE A 13 -1.87 -15.91 -1.82
N PHE A 14 -2.52 -16.88 -1.15
CA PHE A 14 -3.43 -17.82 -1.81
C PHE A 14 -4.72 -17.14 -2.29
N ALA A 15 -5.31 -16.28 -1.46
CA ALA A 15 -6.52 -15.54 -1.80
C ALA A 15 -6.25 -14.43 -2.84
N ALA A 16 -5.04 -13.87 -2.90
CA ALA A 16 -4.72 -12.78 -3.81
C ALA A 16 -4.80 -13.22 -5.27
N LYS A 17 -4.52 -14.48 -5.60
CA LYS A 17 -4.78 -15.00 -6.96
C LYS A 17 -6.27 -14.94 -7.30
N TYR A 18 -7.13 -15.36 -6.37
CA TYR A 18 -8.60 -15.26 -6.52
C TYR A 18 -9.08 -13.80 -6.61
N PHE A 19 -8.54 -12.92 -5.77
CA PHE A 19 -8.89 -11.50 -5.80
C PHE A 19 -8.40 -10.78 -7.07
N LEU A 20 -7.23 -11.13 -7.59
CA LEU A 20 -6.69 -10.57 -8.84
C LEU A 20 -7.47 -11.02 -10.07
N GLU A 21 -8.02 -12.23 -10.07
CA GLU A 21 -8.88 -12.74 -11.16
C GLU A 21 -10.29 -12.12 -11.11
N LYS A 22 -10.78 -11.78 -9.91
CA LYS A 22 -12.14 -11.24 -9.70
C LYS A 22 -12.25 -9.72 -9.71
N TYR A 23 -11.19 -9.00 -9.34
CA TYR A 23 -11.21 -7.54 -9.16
C TYR A 23 -10.14 -6.84 -10.00
N LYS A 24 -10.44 -5.62 -10.45
CA LYS A 24 -9.46 -4.78 -11.15
C LYS A 24 -8.29 -4.42 -10.23
N THR A 25 -7.08 -4.43 -10.79
CA THR A 25 -5.85 -3.99 -10.13
C THR A 25 -6.00 -2.64 -9.42
N ASN A 26 -6.59 -1.64 -10.07
CA ASN A 26 -6.79 -0.31 -9.49
C ASN A 26 -7.63 -0.33 -8.20
N SER A 27 -8.65 -1.20 -8.14
CA SER A 27 -9.49 -1.35 -6.95
C SER A 27 -8.76 -2.06 -5.81
N LEU A 28 -7.87 -3.01 -6.12
CA LEU A 28 -7.04 -3.69 -5.13
C LEU A 28 -5.93 -2.77 -4.58
N LEU A 29 -5.37 -1.90 -5.44
CA LEU A 29 -4.45 -0.84 -4.98
C LEU A 29 -5.15 0.13 -4.04
N LEU A 30 -6.37 0.58 -4.39
CA LEU A 30 -7.19 1.42 -3.51
C LEU A 30 -7.46 0.74 -2.16
N PHE A 31 -7.83 -0.54 -2.17
CA PHE A 31 -8.01 -1.33 -0.95
C PHE A 31 -6.74 -1.31 -0.11
N SER A 32 -5.58 -1.64 -0.68
CA SER A 32 -4.32 -1.66 0.05
C SER A 32 -3.94 -0.29 0.63
N ALA A 33 -4.14 0.79 -0.13
CA ALA A 33 -3.86 2.16 0.29
C ALA A 33 -4.76 2.60 1.46
N PHE A 34 -6.04 2.21 1.44
CA PHE A 34 -6.96 2.48 2.55
C PHE A 34 -6.51 1.79 3.84
N PHE A 35 -6.09 0.52 3.76
CA PHE A 35 -5.57 -0.19 4.93
C PHE A 35 -4.22 0.36 5.41
N TYR A 36 -3.37 0.87 4.51
CA TYR A 36 -2.18 1.64 4.88
C TYR A 36 -2.52 2.90 5.65
N LEU A 37 -3.54 3.65 5.23
CA LEU A 37 -3.99 4.86 5.93
C LEU A 37 -4.47 4.53 7.35
N ILE A 38 -5.35 3.51 7.49
CA ILE A 38 -5.79 3.03 8.81
C ILE A 38 -4.60 2.64 9.68
N ARG A 39 -3.63 1.93 9.09
CA ARG A 39 -2.41 1.50 9.80
C ARG A 39 -1.63 2.68 10.36
N PHE A 40 -1.46 3.76 9.59
CA PHE A 40 -0.77 4.97 10.07
C PHE A 40 -1.58 5.72 11.13
N ILE A 41 -2.92 5.74 11.04
CA ILE A 41 -3.78 6.30 12.08
C ILE A 41 -3.66 5.50 13.39
N VAL A 42 -3.68 4.17 13.31
CA VAL A 42 -3.48 3.28 14.46
C VAL A 42 -2.09 3.50 15.08
N ALA A 43 -1.06 3.70 14.26
CA ALA A 43 0.28 4.01 14.74
C ALA A 43 0.35 5.38 15.43
N ALA A 44 -0.33 6.40 14.88
CA ALA A 44 -0.40 7.73 15.48
C ALA A 44 -1.12 7.75 16.83
N ALA A 45 -2.13 6.88 17.01
CA ALA A 45 -2.89 6.73 18.25
C ALA A 45 -2.28 5.72 19.24
N ALA A 46 -1.10 5.15 18.93
CA ALA A 46 -0.52 4.07 19.72
C ALA A 46 -0.04 4.55 21.10
N THR A 47 -0.87 4.39 22.11
CA THR A 47 -0.58 4.72 23.52
C THR A 47 -0.37 3.48 24.39
N SER A 48 -0.64 2.29 23.85
CA SER A 48 -0.60 1.00 24.55
C SER A 48 -0.04 -0.11 23.65
N PRO A 49 0.58 -1.17 24.22
CA PRO A 49 1.06 -2.34 23.48
C PRO A 49 0.01 -3.01 22.58
N VAL A 50 -1.27 -2.88 22.91
CA VAL A 50 -2.38 -3.48 22.14
C VAL A 50 -2.46 -2.92 20.72
N TYR A 51 -2.08 -1.65 20.50
CA TYR A 51 -2.08 -1.04 19.17
C TYR A 51 -1.09 -1.72 18.21
N PHE A 52 0.00 -2.30 18.73
CA PHE A 52 0.96 -3.05 17.91
C PHE A 52 0.39 -4.37 17.38
N LEU A 53 -0.58 -4.97 18.07
CA LEU A 53 -1.29 -6.17 17.57
C LEU A 53 -2.15 -5.80 16.37
N PHE A 54 -2.96 -4.74 16.48
CA PHE A 54 -3.76 -4.23 15.36
C PHE A 54 -2.89 -3.80 14.19
N PHE A 55 -1.78 -3.10 14.46
CA PHE A 55 -0.80 -2.75 13.44
C PHE A 55 -0.26 -4.00 12.74
N GLY A 56 0.13 -5.04 13.46
CA GLY A 56 0.55 -6.32 12.86
C GLY A 56 -0.52 -6.98 11.99
N MET A 57 -1.77 -7.03 12.45
CA MET A 57 -2.88 -7.63 11.70
C MET A 57 -3.16 -6.92 10.38
N LEU A 58 -3.02 -5.59 10.35
CA LEU A 58 -3.21 -4.78 9.14
C LEU A 58 -2.10 -4.98 8.10
N GLN A 59 -0.97 -5.60 8.45
CA GLN A 59 0.21 -5.74 7.56
C GLN A 59 -0.13 -6.42 6.26
N SER A 60 -0.82 -7.56 6.31
CA SER A 60 -1.06 -8.34 5.10
C SER A 60 -2.16 -7.73 4.23
N LEU A 61 -3.13 -7.04 4.85
CA LEU A 61 -4.18 -6.30 4.12
C LEU A 61 -3.62 -5.05 3.42
N SER A 62 -2.59 -4.43 3.99
CA SER A 62 -1.90 -3.28 3.40
C SER A 62 -0.78 -3.73 2.45
N PHE A 63 0.34 -4.18 3.00
CA PHE A 63 1.55 -4.53 2.25
C PHE A 63 1.36 -5.77 1.37
N GLY A 64 0.70 -6.81 1.89
CA GLY A 64 0.49 -8.06 1.15
C GLY A 64 -0.31 -7.85 -0.13
N VAL A 65 -1.45 -7.17 -0.02
CA VAL A 65 -2.30 -6.83 -1.18
C VAL A 65 -1.58 -5.89 -2.14
N PHE A 66 -0.92 -4.84 -1.64
CA PHE A 66 -0.15 -3.91 -2.46
C PHE A 66 0.90 -4.65 -3.30
N LEU A 67 1.72 -5.47 -2.65
CA LEU A 67 2.86 -6.14 -3.26
C LEU A 67 2.42 -7.14 -4.35
N VAL A 68 1.39 -7.93 -4.07
CA VAL A 68 0.84 -8.88 -5.06
C VAL A 68 0.22 -8.12 -6.24
N THR A 69 -0.52 -7.05 -5.96
CA THR A 69 -1.22 -6.26 -6.98
C THR A 69 -0.25 -5.52 -7.90
N VAL A 70 0.79 -4.87 -7.35
CA VAL A 70 1.83 -4.21 -8.15
C VAL A 70 2.57 -5.21 -9.03
N ARG A 71 2.95 -6.38 -8.49
CA ARG A 71 3.61 -7.42 -9.28
C ARG A 71 2.76 -7.91 -10.44
N TYR A 72 1.48 -8.16 -10.18
CA TYR A 72 0.54 -8.56 -11.21
C TYR A 72 0.36 -7.47 -12.26
N TYR A 73 0.20 -6.21 -11.85
CA TYR A 73 0.05 -5.07 -12.74
C TYR A 73 1.24 -4.89 -13.68
N VAL A 74 2.45 -4.91 -13.12
CA VAL A 74 3.68 -4.78 -13.92
C VAL A 74 3.78 -5.92 -14.92
N LYS A 75 3.46 -7.15 -14.53
CA LYS A 75 3.46 -8.30 -15.45
C LYS A 75 2.45 -8.16 -16.59
N LEU A 76 1.32 -7.48 -16.34
CA LEU A 76 0.27 -7.24 -17.33
C LEU A 76 0.65 -6.16 -18.35
N VAL A 77 1.29 -5.08 -17.89
CA VAL A 77 1.62 -3.91 -18.72
C VAL A 77 3.00 -4.01 -19.38
N ALA A 78 3.95 -4.71 -18.76
CA ALA A 78 5.33 -4.77 -19.26
C ALA A 78 5.49 -5.73 -20.45
N PRO A 79 6.27 -5.34 -21.48
CA PRO A 79 6.67 -6.23 -22.58
C PRO A 79 7.38 -7.48 -22.06
N ALA A 80 7.20 -8.63 -22.72
CA ALA A 80 7.76 -9.91 -22.27
C ALA A 80 9.27 -9.87 -21.97
N ALA A 81 10.04 -9.20 -22.82
CA ALA A 81 11.49 -9.05 -22.67
C ALA A 81 11.92 -8.16 -21.48
N LEU A 82 11.04 -7.27 -20.99
CA LEU A 82 11.36 -6.26 -19.97
C LEU A 82 10.64 -6.49 -18.64
N LYS A 83 9.92 -7.62 -18.48
CA LYS A 83 9.13 -7.89 -17.26
C LYS A 83 9.95 -7.81 -15.99
N THR A 84 11.13 -8.42 -15.98
CA THR A 84 12.03 -8.40 -14.81
C THR A 84 12.51 -6.99 -14.52
N THR A 85 12.94 -6.25 -15.53
CA THR A 85 13.41 -4.86 -15.38
C THR A 85 12.32 -3.93 -14.87
N ALA A 86 11.11 -4.00 -15.47
CA ALA A 86 9.97 -3.21 -15.04
C ALA A 86 9.58 -3.54 -13.59
N GLN A 87 9.67 -4.81 -13.20
CA GLN A 87 9.39 -5.23 -11.82
C GLN A 87 10.43 -4.67 -10.84
N SER A 88 11.70 -4.71 -11.20
CA SER A 88 12.77 -4.14 -10.38
C SER A 88 12.61 -2.63 -10.21
N ILE A 89 12.26 -1.90 -11.26
CA ILE A 89 12.00 -0.45 -11.20
C ILE A 89 10.82 -0.16 -10.27
N ALA A 90 9.72 -0.91 -10.38
CA ALA A 90 8.56 -0.76 -9.50
C ALA A 90 8.94 -0.98 -8.03
N MET A 91 9.72 -2.03 -7.73
CA MET A 91 10.16 -2.31 -6.36
C MET A 91 11.17 -1.27 -5.84
N MET A 92 12.09 -0.81 -6.68
CA MET A 92 13.02 0.28 -6.35
C MET A 92 12.28 1.57 -6.05
N SER A 93 11.20 1.88 -6.78
CA SER A 93 10.40 3.07 -6.50
C SER A 93 9.73 2.98 -5.13
N ALA A 94 9.14 1.82 -4.80
CA ALA A 94 8.37 1.64 -3.57
C ALA A 94 9.23 1.47 -2.31
N PHE A 95 10.37 0.78 -2.41
CA PHE A 95 11.18 0.41 -1.23
C PHE A 95 12.57 1.04 -1.23
N GLY A 96 13.08 1.47 -2.38
CA GLY A 96 14.36 2.16 -2.50
C GLY A 96 14.19 3.67 -2.35
N ALA A 97 13.80 4.33 -3.44
CA ALA A 97 13.71 5.79 -3.50
C ALA A 97 12.71 6.35 -2.47
N ALA A 98 11.49 5.81 -2.41
CA ALA A 98 10.51 6.23 -1.42
C ALA A 98 10.96 5.93 0.02
N GLY A 99 11.69 4.83 0.23
CA GLY A 99 12.25 4.49 1.54
C GLY A 99 13.29 5.50 2.02
N ILE A 100 14.22 5.91 1.14
CA ILE A 100 15.24 6.93 1.43
C ILE A 100 14.57 8.27 1.72
N ILE A 101 13.72 8.75 0.82
CA ILE A 101 13.04 10.05 0.95
C ILE A 101 12.17 10.07 2.22
N GLY A 102 11.39 9.01 2.43
CA GLY A 102 10.52 8.89 3.60
C GLY A 102 11.29 8.84 4.92
N SER A 103 12.43 8.16 4.95
CA SER A 103 13.26 8.08 6.17
C SER A 103 13.93 9.42 6.49
N LEU A 104 14.45 10.12 5.48
CA LEU A 104 15.06 11.43 5.66
C LEU A 104 14.04 12.48 6.10
N LEU A 105 12.90 12.58 5.39
CA LEU A 105 11.83 13.51 5.74
C LEU A 105 11.20 13.16 7.08
N GLY A 106 10.96 11.88 7.35
CA GLY A 106 10.41 11.40 8.61
C GLY A 106 11.33 11.71 9.79
N GLY A 107 12.63 11.42 9.66
CA GLY A 107 13.64 11.76 10.67
C GLY A 107 13.71 13.26 10.93
N TYR A 108 13.82 14.06 9.87
CA TYR A 108 13.83 15.52 9.98
C TYR A 108 12.58 16.07 10.70
N LEU A 109 11.39 15.56 10.38
CA LEU A 109 10.15 15.96 11.05
C LEU A 109 10.13 15.55 12.53
N ILE A 110 10.63 14.37 12.86
CA ILE A 110 10.72 13.89 14.23
C ILE A 110 11.68 14.77 15.04
N ASP A 111 12.87 15.07 14.52
CA ASP A 111 13.92 15.81 15.22
C ASP A 111 13.53 17.27 15.49
N ASN A 112 12.79 17.90 14.57
CA ASN A 112 12.44 19.33 14.66
C ASN A 112 11.03 19.60 15.19
N TYR A 113 10.08 18.70 14.94
CA TYR A 113 8.65 18.92 15.21
C TYR A 113 8.00 17.78 16.03
N GLY A 114 8.74 16.73 16.33
CA GLY A 114 8.26 15.57 17.10
C GLY A 114 7.42 14.58 16.30
N MET A 115 7.12 13.45 16.94
CA MET A 115 6.40 12.33 16.30
C MET A 115 4.97 12.68 15.88
N THR A 116 4.25 13.52 16.64
CA THR A 116 2.86 13.88 16.32
C THR A 116 2.74 14.58 14.97
N VAL A 117 3.64 15.52 14.66
CA VAL A 117 3.65 16.23 13.38
C VAL A 117 4.02 15.28 12.24
N MET A 118 5.00 14.40 12.45
CA MET A 118 5.38 13.39 11.46
C MET A 118 4.20 12.46 11.09
N PHE A 119 3.45 11.99 12.08
CA PHE A 119 2.26 11.16 11.84
C PHE A 119 1.14 11.92 11.13
N ASN A 120 0.87 13.18 11.53
CA ASN A 120 -0.15 14.01 10.86
C ASN A 120 0.19 14.23 9.39
N VAL A 121 1.44 14.55 9.08
CA VAL A 121 1.92 14.69 7.69
C VAL A 121 1.74 13.37 6.94
N THR A 122 2.12 12.24 7.53
CA THR A 122 1.95 10.91 6.93
C THR A 122 0.48 10.60 6.62
N ILE A 123 -0.44 10.93 7.54
CA ILE A 123 -1.88 10.74 7.36
C ILE A 123 -2.42 11.64 6.23
N ILE A 124 -1.95 12.88 6.12
CA ILE A 124 -2.35 13.80 5.03
C ILE A 124 -1.92 13.23 3.68
N PHE A 125 -0.66 12.83 3.53
CA PHE A 125 -0.16 12.20 2.30
C PHE A 125 -0.87 10.90 1.98
N GLY A 126 -1.12 10.05 2.99
CA GLY A 126 -1.88 8.81 2.84
C GLY A 126 -3.31 9.05 2.39
N SER A 127 -3.98 10.06 2.95
CA SER A 127 -5.34 10.45 2.56
C SER A 127 -5.38 10.98 1.14
N ALA A 128 -4.41 11.82 0.74
CA ALA A 128 -4.29 12.29 -0.64
C ALA A 128 -4.09 11.12 -1.63
N ALA A 129 -3.24 10.15 -1.29
CA ALA A 129 -3.02 8.96 -2.11
C ALA A 129 -4.30 8.14 -2.29
N VAL A 130 -5.08 7.94 -1.22
CA VAL A 130 -6.38 7.27 -1.26
C VAL A 130 -7.35 8.04 -2.17
N LEU A 131 -7.47 9.37 -2.02
CA LEU A 131 -8.35 10.20 -2.86
C LEU A 131 -7.99 10.13 -4.34
N ILE A 132 -6.70 10.17 -4.68
CA ILE A 132 -6.22 10.01 -6.06
C ILE A 132 -6.64 8.64 -6.61
N LEU A 133 -6.43 7.57 -5.84
CA LEU A 133 -6.81 6.22 -6.27
C LEU A 133 -8.34 6.06 -6.41
N VAL A 134 -9.13 6.70 -5.54
CA VAL A 134 -10.59 6.76 -5.66
C VAL A 134 -10.97 7.39 -7.00
N PHE A 135 -10.40 8.56 -7.34
CA PHE A 135 -10.67 9.23 -8.61
C PHE A 135 -10.29 8.37 -9.82
N VAL A 136 -9.12 7.71 -9.78
CA VAL A 136 -8.67 6.78 -10.82
C VAL A 136 -9.66 5.64 -11.00
N VAL A 137 -10.10 5.00 -9.91
CA VAL A 137 -11.06 3.88 -9.95
C VAL A 137 -12.42 4.32 -10.51
N PHE A 138 -12.91 5.51 -10.15
CA PHE A 138 -14.17 6.03 -10.69
C PHE A 138 -14.08 6.32 -12.18
N LYS A 139 -12.99 6.94 -12.65
CA LYS A 139 -12.74 7.16 -14.08
C LYS A 139 -12.72 5.84 -14.86
N ASP A 140 -12.07 4.82 -14.30
CA ASP A 140 -11.94 3.50 -14.90
C ASP A 140 -13.27 2.72 -15.00
N ARG A 141 -14.25 3.05 -14.14
CA ARG A 141 -15.62 2.52 -14.21
C ARG A 141 -16.48 3.29 -15.21
N GLY A 142 -16.30 4.61 -15.30
CA GLY A 142 -17.00 5.46 -16.29
C GLY A 142 -16.66 5.10 -17.73
N VAL A 143 -15.38 4.79 -18.02
CA VAL A 143 -14.94 4.38 -19.37
C VAL A 143 -15.57 3.05 -19.81
N LEU A 144 -15.80 2.10 -18.89
CA LEU A 144 -16.46 0.83 -19.22
C LEU A 144 -17.96 1.00 -19.49
N LYS A 145 -18.63 1.90 -18.76
CA LYS A 145 -20.05 2.19 -18.97
C LYS A 145 -20.35 2.94 -20.28
N SER A 146 -19.34 3.59 -20.86
CA SER A 146 -19.44 4.29 -22.15
C SER A 146 -19.20 3.39 -23.37
N ARG A 147 -18.74 2.15 -23.17
CA ARG A 147 -18.43 1.18 -24.25
C ARG A 147 -19.39 -0.02 -24.30
N ALA A 148 -20.37 -0.06 -23.41
CA ALA A 148 -21.46 -1.02 -23.38
C ALA A 148 -22.75 -0.32 -23.81
#